data_AF-A0A4Y2LWG7-F1
#
_entry.id   AF-A0A4Y2LWG7-F1
#
_cell.length_a   1.000
_cell.length_b   1.000
_cell.length_c   1.000
_cell.angle_alpha   90.00
_cell.angle_beta   90.00
_cell.angle_gamma   90.00
#
_symmetry.space_group_name_H-M   'P 1'
#
loop_
_entity.id
_entity.type
_entity.pdbx_description
1 polymer ?
#
loop_
_entity_poly.entity_id
_entity_poly.type
_entity_poly.pdbx_seq_one_letter_code
_entity_poly.pdbx_strand_id
1 'polypeptide(L)'
;MFILKTFNFGDPKKRFTALTGGFNCGKTSIGFAFLILFSSTTINCNVDFGRIGFFLGEAINQRFLLFDDASKKGMKNLDELRDHLDGRVPVLLEKKNMQPLLQKLPAGIITSSLPITSNLHVRVREFTETRVQNEL
;
A
#
# COMPACT_ATOMS: atom_id res chain seq x y z
N MET A 1 -4.14 16.25 6.50
CA MET A 1 -4.10 15.24 7.59
C MET A 1 -5.06 14.07 7.30
N PHE A 2 -4.94 13.40 6.14
CA PHE A 2 -5.80 12.27 5.75
C PHE A 2 -5.12 10.93 5.96
N ILE A 3 -3.84 10.81 5.54
CA ILE A 3 -3.01 9.62 5.77
C ILE A 3 -2.90 9.32 7.27
N LEU A 4 -2.73 10.34 8.11
CA LEU A 4 -2.72 10.19 9.57
C LEU A 4 -4.07 9.70 10.13
N LYS A 5 -5.21 10.05 9.51
CA LYS A 5 -6.53 9.53 9.94
C LYS A 5 -6.70 8.06 9.52
N THR A 6 -6.32 7.72 8.29
CA THR A 6 -6.26 6.33 7.79
C THR A 6 -5.44 5.46 8.74
N PHE A 7 -4.30 5.96 9.21
CA PHE A 7 -3.44 5.26 10.17
C PHE A 7 -4.05 5.18 11.58
N ASN A 8 -4.50 6.30 12.15
CA ASN A 8 -4.87 6.38 13.56
C ASN A 8 -6.15 5.62 13.89
N PHE A 9 -7.15 5.66 13.00
CA PHE A 9 -8.42 4.97 13.22
C PHE A 9 -8.40 3.54 12.68
N GLY A 10 -7.64 3.30 11.60
CA GLY A 10 -7.47 1.95 11.05
C GLY A 10 -8.78 1.27 10.64
N ASP A 11 -9.85 2.04 10.41
CA ASP A 11 -11.17 1.52 10.07
C ASP A 11 -11.10 0.58 8.88
N PRO A 12 -11.77 -0.58 8.92
CA PRO A 12 -11.75 -1.50 7.79
C PRO A 12 -12.16 -0.83 6.48
N LYS A 13 -11.47 -1.17 5.39
CA LYS A 13 -11.60 -0.56 4.04
C LYS A 13 -11.20 0.92 3.91
N LYS A 14 -10.64 1.53 4.96
CA LYS A 14 -10.13 2.92 4.96
C LYS A 14 -8.67 3.00 5.40
N ARG A 15 -7.95 1.89 5.32
CA ARG A 15 -6.59 1.68 5.86
C ARG A 15 -5.48 1.96 4.85
N PHE A 16 -5.84 2.14 3.57
CA PHE A 16 -4.90 2.44 2.52
C PHE A 16 -5.27 3.75 1.80
N THR A 17 -4.23 4.53 1.51
CA THR A 17 -4.32 5.71 0.64
C THR A 17 -3.53 5.44 -0.63
N ALA A 18 -4.11 5.70 -1.79
CA ALA A 18 -3.39 5.66 -3.06
C ALA A 18 -2.98 7.08 -3.46
N LEU A 19 -1.70 7.25 -3.82
CA LEU A 19 -1.16 8.45 -4.44
C LEU A 19 -0.86 8.12 -5.90
N THR A 20 -1.73 8.57 -6.81
CA THR A 20 -1.60 8.32 -8.25
C THR A 20 -1.17 9.57 -9.00
N GLY A 21 -0.47 9.41 -10.12
CA GLY A 21 -0.09 10.55 -10.97
C GLY A 21 1.17 10.31 -11.78
N GLY A 22 1.48 11.26 -12.66
CA GLY A 22 2.62 11.17 -13.59
C GLY A 22 4.00 11.05 -12.91
N PHE A 23 5.04 10.89 -13.71
CA PHE A 23 6.41 10.88 -13.20
C PHE A 23 6.76 12.20 -12.50
N ASN A 24 7.61 12.14 -11.48
CA ASN A 24 8.07 13.29 -10.70
C ASN A 24 6.98 14.17 -10.07
N CYS A 25 5.76 13.67 -9.83
CA CYS A 25 4.71 14.41 -9.11
C CYS A 25 4.84 14.37 -7.57
N GLY A 26 5.93 13.84 -7.03
CA GLY A 26 6.17 13.79 -5.58
C GLY A 26 5.51 12.62 -4.85
N LYS A 27 4.68 11.80 -5.51
CA LYS A 27 4.01 10.63 -4.91
C LYS A 27 4.96 9.66 -4.17
N THR A 28 6.09 9.32 -4.78
CA THR A 28 7.12 8.47 -4.18
C THR A 28 7.81 9.17 -3.01
N SER A 29 8.18 10.44 -3.17
CA SER A 29 8.81 11.24 -2.11
C SER A 29 7.93 11.32 -0.85
N ILE A 30 6.62 11.53 -1.02
CA ILE A 30 5.66 11.50 0.09
C ILE A 30 5.58 10.10 0.71
N GLY A 31 5.47 9.04 -0.09
CA GLY A 31 5.46 7.66 0.40
C GLY A 31 6.68 7.34 1.28
N PHE A 32 7.88 7.71 0.83
CA PHE A 32 9.12 7.52 1.58
C PHE A 32 9.23 8.41 2.83
N ALA A 33 8.69 9.63 2.81
CA ALA A 33 8.63 10.46 4.01
C ALA A 33 7.83 9.77 5.13
N PHE A 34 6.72 9.09 4.78
CA PHE A 34 5.95 8.31 5.74
C PHE A 34 6.70 7.07 6.24
N LEU A 35 7.57 6.46 5.42
CA LEU A 35 8.41 5.37 5.90
C LEU A 35 9.38 5.82 7.00
N ILE A 36 9.94 7.02 6.88
CA ILE A 36 10.89 7.56 7.88
C ILE A 36 10.16 7.90 9.19
N LEU A 37 8.90 8.33 9.12
CA LEU A 37 8.10 8.71 10.29
C LEU A 37 7.63 7.52 11.14
N PHE A 38 7.55 6.31 10.57
CA PHE A 38 6.97 5.13 11.23
C PHE A 38 7.90 3.92 11.13
N SER A 39 7.83 3.00 12.10
CA SER A 39 8.41 1.65 11.91
C SER A 39 7.69 0.99 10.73
N SER A 40 8.36 0.89 9.59
CA SER A 40 7.70 0.64 8.32
C SER A 40 8.54 -0.23 7.39
N THR A 41 7.91 -0.73 6.34
CA THR A 41 8.59 -1.46 5.27
C THR A 41 8.02 -1.09 3.91
N THR A 42 8.77 -1.44 2.85
CA THR A 42 8.32 -1.38 1.46
C THR A 42 8.04 -2.77 0.94
N ILE A 43 6.99 -2.91 0.13
CA ILE A 43 6.67 -4.16 -0.56
C ILE A 43 6.56 -3.91 -2.05
N ASN A 44 7.34 -4.70 -2.80
CA ASN A 44 7.19 -4.78 -4.25
C ASN A 44 6.00 -5.68 -4.60
N CYS A 45 4.89 -5.09 -5.00
CA CYS A 45 3.71 -5.83 -5.45
C CYS A 45 3.75 -6.24 -6.93
N ASN A 46 4.78 -5.85 -7.70
CA ASN A 46 4.89 -6.12 -9.14
C ASN A 46 5.44 -7.52 -9.49
N VAL A 47 5.58 -8.39 -8.49
CA VAL A 47 6.10 -9.75 -8.62
C VAL A 47 5.04 -10.73 -9.12
N ASP A 48 5.42 -11.95 -9.47
CA ASP A 48 4.43 -13.01 -9.73
C ASP A 48 3.61 -13.28 -8.49
N PHE A 49 2.29 -13.52 -8.64
CA PHE A 49 1.39 -13.62 -7.49
C PHE A 49 1.82 -14.72 -6.51
N GLY A 50 2.29 -15.87 -6.98
CA GLY A 50 2.81 -16.94 -6.12
C GLY A 50 4.03 -16.55 -5.26
N ARG A 51 4.70 -15.43 -5.58
CA ARG A 51 5.82 -14.90 -4.81
C ARG A 51 5.42 -13.78 -3.84
N ILE A 52 4.19 -13.25 -3.92
CA ILE A 52 3.81 -12.06 -3.15
C ILE A 52 3.83 -12.32 -1.63
N GLY A 53 3.51 -13.54 -1.20
CA GLY A 53 3.54 -13.94 0.21
C GLY A 53 4.91 -13.73 0.86
N PHE A 54 5.99 -14.02 0.12
CA PHE A 54 7.37 -13.80 0.59
C PHE A 54 7.62 -12.32 0.92
N PHE A 55 7.10 -11.39 0.11
CA PHE A 55 7.26 -9.96 0.37
C PHE A 55 6.29 -9.46 1.45
N LEU A 56 5.07 -9.99 1.52
CA LEU A 56 4.11 -9.70 2.58
C LEU A 56 4.62 -10.07 3.98
N GLY A 57 5.48 -11.08 4.09
CA GLY A 57 6.17 -11.43 5.33
C GLY A 57 6.99 -10.28 5.94
N GLU A 58 7.48 -9.35 5.12
CA GLU A 58 8.23 -8.18 5.61
C GLU A 58 7.36 -7.19 6.40
N ALA A 59 6.04 -7.28 6.26
CA ALA A 59 5.09 -6.45 7.02
C ALA A 59 4.87 -6.94 8.47
N ILE A 60 5.42 -8.10 8.85
CA ILE A 60 5.35 -8.60 10.22
C ILE A 60 5.96 -7.57 11.19
N ASN A 61 5.22 -7.28 12.27
CA ASN A 61 5.57 -6.29 13.30
C ASN A 61 5.80 -4.85 12.81
N GLN A 62 5.43 -4.53 11.56
CA GLN A 62 5.49 -3.16 11.06
C GLN A 62 4.24 -2.36 11.45
N ARG A 63 4.40 -1.05 11.62
CA ARG A 63 3.28 -0.13 11.83
C ARG A 63 2.74 0.44 10.52
N PHE A 64 3.57 0.48 9.48
CA PHE A 64 3.20 1.09 8.21
C PHE A 64 3.80 0.34 7.02
N LEU A 65 3.11 0.42 5.89
CA LEU A 65 3.50 -0.23 4.65
C LEU A 65 3.46 0.72 3.46
N LEU A 66 4.46 0.65 2.59
CA LEU A 66 4.43 1.29 1.28
C LEU A 66 4.47 0.23 0.16
N PHE A 67 3.43 0.20 -0.67
CA PHE A 67 3.49 -0.44 -1.98
C PHE A 67 3.96 0.59 -3.00
N ASP A 68 5.26 0.61 -3.29
CA ASP A 68 5.83 1.61 -4.17
C ASP A 68 5.71 1.22 -5.65
N ASP A 69 5.36 2.21 -6.46
CA ASP A 69 5.22 2.17 -7.91
C ASP A 69 4.47 0.93 -8.43
N ALA A 70 3.26 0.74 -7.92
CA ALA A 70 2.38 -0.35 -8.34
C ALA A 70 2.03 -0.20 -9.84
N SER A 71 2.57 -1.09 -10.66
CA SER A 71 2.28 -1.18 -12.08
C SER A 71 0.92 -1.83 -12.34
N LYS A 72 0.53 -2.01 -13.60
CA LYS A 72 -0.66 -2.79 -13.98
C LYS A 72 -0.68 -4.20 -13.36
N LYS A 73 0.50 -4.83 -13.23
CA LYS A 73 0.63 -6.15 -12.58
C LYS A 73 0.46 -6.04 -11.07
N GLY A 74 1.06 -5.02 -10.45
CA GLY A 74 0.89 -4.73 -9.03
C GLY A 74 -0.56 -4.50 -8.65
N MET A 75 -1.30 -3.72 -9.44
CA MET A 75 -2.74 -3.50 -9.22
C MET A 75 -3.55 -4.79 -9.24
N LYS A 76 -3.30 -5.68 -10.20
CA LYS A 76 -3.95 -7.01 -10.24
C LYS A 76 -3.64 -7.84 -9.01
N ASN A 77 -2.38 -7.84 -8.55
CA ASN A 77 -2.01 -8.56 -7.35
C ASN A 77 -2.69 -7.98 -6.10
N LEU A 78 -2.75 -6.65 -5.97
CA LEU A 78 -3.43 -5.97 -4.87
C LEU A 78 -4.95 -6.27 -4.86
N ASP A 79 -5.57 -6.41 -6.05
CA ASP A 79 -6.98 -6.79 -6.20
C ASP A 79 -7.31 -8.19 -5.62
N GLU A 80 -6.32 -9.10 -5.63
CA GLU A 80 -6.42 -10.44 -5.02
C GLU A 80 -6.17 -10.41 -3.50
N LEU A 81 -5.53 -9.36 -2.97
CA LEU A 81 -5.20 -9.21 -1.54
C LEU A 81 -6.31 -8.54 -0.72
N ARG A 82 -7.57 -8.84 -1.04
CA ARG A 82 -8.76 -8.14 -0.48
C ARG A 82 -8.79 -8.12 1.04
N ASP A 83 -8.62 -9.27 1.69
CA ASP A 83 -8.69 -9.37 3.14
C ASP A 83 -7.52 -8.64 3.82
N HIS A 84 -6.36 -8.63 3.17
CA HIS A 84 -5.18 -7.92 3.63
C HIS A 84 -5.43 -6.41 3.64
N LEU A 85 -5.96 -5.86 2.55
CA LEU A 85 -6.25 -4.43 2.41
C LEU A 85 -7.46 -3.97 3.24
N ASP A 86 -8.49 -4.81 3.34
CA ASP A 86 -9.70 -4.51 4.12
C ASP A 86 -9.39 -4.39 5.61
N GLY A 87 -8.53 -5.26 6.15
CA GLY A 87 -8.18 -5.26 7.59
C GLY A 87 -9.33 -5.63 8.53
N ARG A 88 -10.36 -6.33 8.01
CA ARG A 88 -11.48 -6.85 8.81
C ARG A 88 -11.01 -8.01 9.69
N VAL A 89 -10.30 -8.94 9.09
CA VAL A 89 -9.76 -10.16 9.72
C VAL A 89 -8.23 -10.11 9.71
N PRO A 90 -7.55 -10.79 10.65
CA PRO A 90 -6.13 -11.02 10.52
C PRO A 90 -5.84 -12.00 9.37
N VAL A 91 -4.66 -11.88 8.78
CA VAL A 91 -4.14 -12.71 7.69
C VAL A 91 -2.88 -13.43 8.18
N LEU A 92 -2.62 -14.63 7.66
CA LEU A 92 -1.42 -15.36 7.98
C LEU A 92 -0.25 -14.80 7.17
N LEU A 93 0.77 -14.30 7.85
CA LEU A 93 2.00 -13.81 7.22
C LEU A 93 3.14 -14.78 7.49
N GLU A 94 3.92 -15.09 6.47
CA GLU A 94 5.04 -16.02 6.54
C GLU A 94 6.34 -15.30 6.23
N LYS A 95 7.37 -15.53 7.05
CA LYS A 95 8.73 -15.01 6.83
C LYS A 95 9.74 -16.12 7.11
N LYS A 96 10.80 -16.16 6.30
CA LYS A 96 11.85 -17.18 6.43
C LYS A 96 12.43 -17.18 7.86
N ASN A 97 12.61 -18.38 8.42
CA ASN A 97 13.13 -18.59 9.77
C ASN A 97 12.27 -17.98 10.89
N MET A 98 10.98 -17.77 10.63
CA MET A 98 10.02 -17.26 11.60
C MET A 98 8.76 -18.14 11.55
N GLN A 99 8.13 -18.35 12.71
CA GLN A 99 6.81 -19.00 12.72
C GLN A 99 5.78 -18.10 12.02
N PRO A 100 4.86 -18.67 11.22
CA PRO A 100 3.77 -17.91 10.63
C PRO A 100 3.01 -17.11 11.70
N LEU A 101 2.71 -15.85 11.41
CA LEU A 101 2.06 -14.96 12.36
C LEU A 101 0.70 -14.51 11.81
N LEU A 102 -0.35 -14.76 12.59
CA LEU A 102 -1.69 -14.29 12.30
C LEU A 102 -1.85 -12.86 12.82
N GLN A 103 -1.89 -11.88 11.93
CA GLN A 103 -2.06 -10.47 12.29
C GLN A 103 -2.81 -9.69 11.20
N LYS A 104 -3.35 -8.51 11.52
CA LYS A 104 -3.82 -7.60 10.47
C LYS A 104 -2.64 -7.05 9.70
N LEU A 105 -2.73 -6.99 8.37
CA LEU A 105 -1.73 -6.27 7.56
C LEU A 105 -1.68 -4.79 8.04
N PRO A 106 -0.50 -4.16 8.15
CA PRO A 106 -0.40 -2.75 8.51
C PRO A 106 -1.16 -1.85 7.52
N ALA A 107 -1.60 -0.68 8.00
CA ALA A 107 -2.11 0.38 7.14
C ALA A 107 -0.98 0.96 6.27
N GLY A 108 -1.30 1.62 5.16
CA GLY A 108 -0.25 2.01 4.24
C GLY A 108 -0.62 2.98 3.13
N ILE A 109 0.38 3.23 2.28
CA ILE A 109 0.25 3.97 1.03
C ILE A 109 0.51 3.02 -0.15
N ILE A 110 -0.22 3.25 -1.24
CA ILE A 110 0.08 2.69 -2.56
C ILE A 110 0.46 3.88 -3.45
N THR A 111 1.60 3.84 -4.12
CA THR A 111 1.94 4.82 -5.16
C THR A 111 1.78 4.17 -6.53
N SER A 112 1.31 4.92 -7.53
CA SER A 112 1.20 4.42 -8.90
C SER A 112 1.19 5.53 -9.94
N SER A 113 1.64 5.21 -11.14
CA SER A 113 1.43 6.05 -12.33
C SER A 113 0.06 5.85 -12.98
N LEU A 114 -0.63 4.76 -12.65
CA LEU A 114 -1.94 4.41 -13.18
C LEU A 114 -3.03 4.73 -12.14
N PRO A 115 -4.26 5.04 -12.60
CA PRO A 115 -5.42 5.10 -11.71
C PRO A 115 -5.67 3.76 -11.02
N ILE A 116 -6.27 3.82 -9.84
CA ILE A 116 -6.68 2.62 -9.10
C ILE A 116 -7.83 1.89 -9.82
N THR A 117 -7.87 0.56 -9.73
CA THR A 117 -8.96 -0.23 -10.33
C THR A 117 -10.26 -0.06 -9.54
N SER A 118 -11.41 -0.20 -10.19
CA SER A 118 -12.74 -0.09 -9.56
C SER A 118 -12.90 -1.00 -8.33
N ASN A 119 -12.29 -2.19 -8.37
CA ASN A 119 -12.30 -3.15 -7.28
C ASN A 119 -11.42 -2.73 -6.09
N LEU A 120 -10.32 -2.02 -6.33
CA LEU A 120 -9.47 -1.45 -5.27
C LEU A 120 -10.06 -0.18 -4.67
N HIS A 121 -10.81 0.62 -5.44
CA HIS A 121 -11.42 1.87 -4.99
C HIS A 121 -12.34 1.72 -3.77
N VAL A 122 -12.97 0.55 -3.59
CA VAL A 122 -13.81 0.30 -2.40
C VAL A 122 -13.01 0.08 -1.11
N ARG A 123 -11.67 -0.01 -1.21
CA ARG A 123 -10.72 -0.34 -0.12
C ARG A 123 -9.67 0.73 0.09
N VAL A 124 -9.40 1.51 -0.94
CA VAL A 124 -8.32 2.47 -1.02
C VAL A 124 -8.90 3.83 -1.34
N ARG A 125 -8.51 4.84 -0.57
CA ARG A 125 -8.83 6.22 -0.89
C ARG A 125 -7.78 6.76 -1.85
N GLU A 126 -8.16 7.00 -3.11
CA GLU A 126 -7.26 7.56 -4.12
C GLU A 126 -7.17 9.08 -4.05
N PHE A 127 -5.96 9.59 -4.25
CA PHE A 127 -5.64 10.99 -4.52
C PHE A 127 -4.75 11.03 -5.75
N THR A 128 -5.19 11.76 -6.77
CA THR A 128 -4.48 11.88 -8.03
C THR A 128 -3.81 13.23 -8.10
N GLU A 129 -2.47 13.24 -8.10
CA GLU A 129 -1.71 14.45 -8.32
C GLU A 129 -1.57 14.74 -9.81
N THR A 130 -2.26 15.80 -10.21
CA THR A 130 -2.05 16.50 -11.47
C THR A 130 -1.01 17.57 -11.21
N ARG A 131 0.16 17.47 -11.86
CA ARG A 131 0.96 18.69 -12.04
C ARG A 131 0.11 19.63 -12.90
N VAL A 132 -0.28 20.78 -12.35
CA VAL A 132 -0.61 21.92 -13.20
C VAL A 132 0.67 22.20 -13.97
N GLN A 133 0.65 22.00 -15.29
CA GLN A 133 1.70 22.54 -16.16
C GLN A 133 1.57 24.06 -16.06
N ASN A 134 2.20 24.67 -15.06
CA ASN A 134 2.45 26.10 -15.11
C ASN A 134 3.51 26.30 -16.20
N GLU A 135 3.08 27.06 -17.20
CA GLU A 135 3.78 27.51 -18.40
C GLU A 135 5.23 27.93 -18.11
N LEU A 136 6.13 27.49 -19.00
CA LEU A 136 7.37 28.17 -19.36
C LEU A 136 7.50 28.10 -20.88
#